data_AF-A0A085NHJ0-F1
#
_entry.id   AF-A0A085NHJ0-F1
#
_cell.length_a   1.000
_cell.length_b   1.000
_cell.length_c   1.000
_cell.angle_alpha   90.00
_cell.angle_beta   90.00
_cell.angle_gamma   90.00
#
_symmetry.space_group_name_H-M   'P 1'
#
loop_
_entity.id
_entity.type
_entity.pdbx_description
1 polymer ?
#
loop_
_entity_poly.entity_id
_entity_poly.type
_entity_poly.pdbx_seq_one_letter_code
_entity_poly.pdbx_strand_id
1 'polypeptide(L)'
;MRCLKVRLCFHFAKLAAPGLRTLCSGSTPCGLSSLDLATLIAVDTRDNVVGSINTKDAHSWAQIKRGASLHRAFSVFLFNSNGDMLIQKRAAKKLLFPGVWSNTCCSHPLYNAEEMDDKPPFIGIKRAAQRKMSQEFNIAPLPLRSFHCVSRILYKAQYTEDLGEHELDYIIFTQSDLVPLPNLDEVEMTQYVSPVQLKSLLELSQRNEKLISFSPWFRLIAEKLLPSWWERLGDMSALKDMESIHELT
;
A
#
# COMPACT_ATOMS: atom_id res chain seq x y z
N MET A 1 -36.53 21.29 -13.52
CA MET A 1 -35.34 20.43 -13.33
C MET A 1 -34.11 21.32 -13.18
N ARG A 2 -33.63 21.54 -11.94
CA ARG A 2 -32.42 22.33 -11.69
C ARG A 2 -31.25 21.37 -11.43
N CYS A 3 -30.25 21.44 -12.30
CA CYS A 3 -29.03 20.65 -12.22
C CYS A 3 -28.13 21.22 -11.11
N LEU A 4 -28.03 20.51 -9.98
CA LEU A 4 -27.08 20.86 -8.91
C LEU A 4 -25.67 20.51 -9.40
N LYS A 5 -24.88 21.52 -9.75
CA LYS A 5 -23.42 21.39 -9.89
C LYS A 5 -22.82 21.19 -8.50
N VAL A 6 -22.50 19.95 -8.14
CA VAL A 6 -21.66 19.65 -6.97
C VAL A 6 -20.24 20.14 -7.30
N ARG A 7 -19.83 21.26 -6.71
CA ARG A 7 -18.43 21.70 -6.69
C ARG A 7 -17.69 20.78 -5.71
N LEU A 8 -16.92 19.80 -6.22
CA LEU A 8 -15.87 19.18 -5.42
C LEU A 8 -14.77 20.24 -5.19
N CYS A 9 -14.73 20.83 -4.00
CA CYS A 9 -13.57 21.60 -3.56
C CYS A 9 -12.47 20.60 -3.18
N PHE A 10 -11.47 20.45 -4.04
CA PHE A 10 -10.24 19.77 -3.69
C PHE A 10 -9.37 20.70 -2.84
N HIS A 11 -9.29 20.47 -1.52
CA HIS A 11 -8.23 21.05 -0.71
C HIS A 11 -6.98 20.18 -0.88
N PHE A 12 -6.19 20.48 -1.90
CA PHE A 12 -4.85 19.91 -2.05
C PHE A 12 -3.88 20.70 -1.18
N ALA A 13 -3.41 20.12 -0.09
CA ALA A 13 -2.30 20.69 0.67
C ALA A 13 -1.00 20.51 -0.14
N LYS A 14 -0.63 21.51 -0.94
CA LYS A 14 0.76 21.68 -1.39
C LYS A 14 1.52 22.42 -0.30
N LEU A 15 2.32 21.72 0.48
CA LEU A 15 3.29 22.38 1.37
C LEU A 15 4.49 22.83 0.52
N ALA A 16 4.66 24.16 0.40
CA ALA A 16 5.86 24.76 -0.15
C ALA A 16 6.89 24.91 0.98
N ALA A 17 8.05 24.24 0.86
CA ALA A 17 9.17 24.43 1.77
C ALA A 17 9.98 25.68 1.38
N PRO A 18 10.39 26.55 2.33
CA PRO A 18 11.29 27.66 2.03
C PRO A 18 12.73 27.18 1.84
N GLY A 19 13.39 27.73 0.81
CA GLY A 19 14.72 27.31 0.38
C GLY A 19 15.85 27.73 1.31
N LEU A 20 16.77 26.80 1.56
CA LEU A 20 18.16 27.10 1.91
C LEU A 20 19.05 26.38 0.88
N ARG A 21 19.81 27.16 0.11
CA ARG A 21 20.82 26.65 -0.83
C ARG A 21 22.08 26.35 -0.06
N THR A 22 22.52 25.09 -0.09
CA THR A 22 23.91 24.72 0.21
C THR A 22 24.44 23.90 -0.97
N LEU A 23 25.45 24.43 -1.64
CA LEU A 23 26.19 23.78 -2.71
C LEU A 23 27.06 22.67 -2.11
N CYS A 24 26.79 21.42 -2.48
CA CYS A 24 27.77 20.33 -2.37
C CYS A 24 27.91 19.67 -3.74
N SER A 25 29.09 19.88 -4.34
CA SER A 25 29.57 19.20 -5.54
C SER A 25 30.00 17.78 -5.18
N GLY A 26 29.32 16.79 -5.77
CA GLY A 26 29.66 15.38 -5.66
C GLY A 26 28.67 14.54 -6.46
N SER A 27 28.94 14.36 -7.74
CA SER A 27 28.14 13.53 -8.64
C SER A 27 28.25 12.06 -8.25
N THR A 28 27.27 11.59 -7.47
CA THR A 28 27.00 10.17 -7.27
C THR A 28 25.97 9.76 -8.33
N PRO A 29 26.12 8.61 -9.02
CA PRO A 29 25.15 8.19 -10.03
C PRO A 29 23.76 8.07 -9.41
N CYS A 30 22.75 8.57 -10.12
CA CYS A 30 21.33 8.55 -9.76
C CYS A 30 20.91 7.13 -9.34
N GLY A 31 20.84 6.90 -8.03
CA GLY A 31 20.84 5.57 -7.43
C GLY A 31 19.48 4.90 -7.54
N LEU A 32 19.51 3.64 -7.97
CA LEU A 32 18.44 2.66 -7.82
C LEU A 32 17.79 2.82 -6.43
N SER A 33 16.47 2.86 -6.37
CA SER A 33 15.78 2.84 -5.08
C SER A 33 16.22 1.57 -4.33
N SER A 34 16.45 1.68 -3.01
CA SER A 34 16.88 0.56 -2.14
C SER A 34 16.06 -0.74 -2.24
N LEU A 35 14.93 -0.72 -2.95
CA LEU A 35 14.10 -1.87 -3.31
C LEU A 35 14.74 -2.83 -4.32
N ASP A 36 15.67 -2.40 -5.19
CA ASP A 36 16.21 -3.26 -6.25
C ASP A 36 17.13 -4.41 -5.76
N LEU A 37 17.51 -4.41 -4.48
CA LEU A 37 18.38 -5.42 -3.86
C LEU A 37 17.75 -6.14 -2.67
N ALA A 38 16.50 -5.84 -2.33
CA ALA A 38 15.83 -6.49 -1.22
C ALA A 38 15.52 -7.97 -1.53
N THR A 39 15.56 -8.79 -0.49
CA THR A 39 15.16 -10.19 -0.55
C THR A 39 13.84 -10.34 0.20
N LEU A 40 12.84 -10.91 -0.47
CA LEU A 40 11.45 -11.03 -0.02
C LEU A 40 11.14 -12.48 0.37
N ILE A 41 10.07 -12.65 1.14
CA ILE A 41 9.60 -13.97 1.57
C ILE A 41 8.78 -14.63 0.45
N ALA A 42 9.32 -15.69 -0.16
CA ALA A 42 8.59 -16.49 -1.15
C ALA A 42 7.66 -17.48 -0.43
N VAL A 43 6.43 -17.61 -0.93
CA VAL A 43 5.39 -18.43 -0.30
C VAL A 43 4.61 -19.29 -1.31
N ASP A 44 3.97 -20.35 -0.82
CA ASP A 44 2.93 -21.07 -1.57
C ASP A 44 1.55 -20.40 -1.43
N THR A 45 0.53 -20.92 -2.11
CA THR A 45 -0.85 -20.37 -2.08
C THR A 45 -1.55 -20.54 -0.74
N ARG A 46 -0.94 -21.24 0.22
CA ARG A 46 -1.42 -21.42 1.60
C ARG A 46 -0.60 -20.61 2.60
N ASP A 47 0.23 -19.68 2.11
CA ASP A 47 1.11 -18.83 2.91
C ASP A 47 2.23 -19.57 3.64
N ASN A 48 2.59 -20.77 3.20
CA ASN A 48 3.78 -21.46 3.72
C ASN A 48 5.03 -20.85 3.09
N VAL A 49 6.04 -20.55 3.89
CA VAL A 49 7.34 -20.06 3.39
C VAL A 49 8.02 -21.18 2.61
N VAL A 50 8.33 -20.93 1.33
CA VAL A 50 9.05 -21.88 0.45
C VAL A 50 10.49 -21.45 0.18
N GLY A 51 10.86 -20.25 0.63
CA GLY A 51 12.22 -19.72 0.53
C GLY A 51 12.23 -18.21 0.39
N SER A 52 13.20 -17.70 -0.35
CA SER A 52 13.43 -16.28 -0.55
C SER A 52 13.50 -15.94 -2.04
N ILE A 53 13.08 -14.74 -2.41
CA ILE A 53 13.17 -14.25 -3.80
C ILE A 53 13.62 -12.79 -3.80
N ASN A 54 14.52 -12.40 -4.70
CA ASN A 54 14.90 -10.99 -4.81
C ASN A 54 13.76 -10.18 -5.43
N THR A 55 13.66 -8.90 -5.10
CA THR A 55 12.57 -8.02 -5.55
C THR A 55 12.44 -7.99 -7.07
N LYS A 56 13.54 -8.00 -7.83
CA LYS A 56 13.49 -8.00 -9.30
C LYS A 56 12.79 -9.24 -9.88
N ASP A 57 13.14 -10.42 -9.38
CA ASP A 57 12.54 -11.69 -9.84
C ASP A 57 11.11 -11.87 -9.32
N ALA A 58 10.81 -11.36 -8.13
CA ALA A 58 9.46 -11.36 -7.55
C ALA A 58 8.46 -10.58 -8.41
N HIS A 59 8.91 -9.50 -9.05
CA HIS A 59 8.06 -8.63 -9.88
C HIS A 59 8.25 -8.86 -11.39
N SER A 60 9.02 -9.87 -11.79
CA SER A 60 9.19 -10.25 -13.19
C SER A 60 7.95 -10.97 -13.71
N TRP A 61 7.27 -10.39 -14.71
CA TRP A 61 6.08 -10.98 -15.29
C TRP A 61 6.34 -12.35 -15.92
N ALA A 62 7.53 -12.57 -16.48
CA ALA A 62 7.93 -13.88 -16.99
C ALA A 62 8.04 -14.95 -15.90
N GLN A 63 8.48 -14.59 -14.69
CA GLN A 63 8.54 -15.50 -13.54
C GLN A 63 7.14 -15.69 -12.91
N ILE A 64 6.34 -14.61 -12.81
CA ILE A 64 4.95 -14.65 -12.35
C ILE A 64 4.10 -15.59 -13.21
N LYS A 65 4.23 -15.52 -14.54
CA LYS A 65 3.52 -16.43 -15.47
C LYS A 65 3.93 -17.91 -15.30
N ARG A 66 5.16 -18.16 -14.85
CA ARG A 66 5.65 -19.51 -14.52
C ARG A 66 5.25 -19.98 -13.11
N GLY A 67 4.58 -19.14 -12.33
CA GLY A 67 4.17 -19.45 -10.96
C GLY A 67 5.32 -19.44 -9.95
N ALA A 68 6.49 -18.88 -10.30
CA ALA A 68 7.71 -18.95 -9.50
C ALA A 68 7.96 -17.70 -8.63
N SER A 69 7.05 -16.73 -8.64
CA SER A 69 7.24 -15.42 -7.99
C SER A 69 6.21 -15.07 -6.92
N LEU A 70 5.41 -16.03 -6.44
CA LEU A 70 4.49 -15.75 -5.35
C LEU A 70 5.28 -15.39 -4.08
N HIS A 71 5.01 -14.21 -3.55
CA HIS A 71 5.69 -13.69 -2.37
C HIS A 71 4.70 -13.01 -1.42
N ARG A 72 5.08 -12.92 -0.15
CA ARG A 72 4.26 -12.28 0.88
C ARG A 72 4.34 -10.76 0.74
N ALA A 73 3.22 -10.08 0.93
CA ALA A 73 3.10 -8.63 0.93
C ALA A 73 2.20 -8.15 2.07
N PHE A 74 2.08 -6.85 2.24
CA PHE A 74 1.06 -6.24 3.09
C PHE A 74 0.49 -4.95 2.48
N SER A 75 -0.76 -4.68 2.84
CA SER A 75 -1.51 -3.46 2.53
C SER A 75 -2.06 -2.86 3.83
N VAL A 76 -1.53 -1.70 4.21
CA VAL A 76 -1.99 -0.91 5.36
C VAL A 76 -3.15 0.00 4.96
N PHE A 77 -4.19 0.00 5.79
CA PHE A 77 -5.34 0.91 5.76
C PHE A 77 -5.34 1.70 7.07
N LEU A 78 -4.94 2.97 7.00
CA LEU A 78 -4.91 3.88 8.13
C LEU A 78 -6.20 4.71 8.16
N PHE A 79 -6.89 4.68 9.28
CA PHE A 79 -8.07 5.50 9.54
C PHE A 79 -7.76 6.55 10.62
N ASN A 80 -8.28 7.77 10.47
CA ASN A 80 -8.25 8.78 11.52
C ASN A 80 -9.42 8.59 12.50
N SER A 81 -9.48 9.43 13.54
CA SER A 81 -10.55 9.41 14.55
C SER A 81 -11.94 9.76 14.00
N ASN A 82 -12.03 10.43 12.84
CA ASN A 82 -13.29 10.67 12.14
C ASN A 82 -13.76 9.46 11.31
N GLY A 83 -12.94 8.41 11.23
CA GLY A 83 -13.19 7.27 10.36
C GLY A 83 -12.84 7.53 8.90
N ASP A 84 -12.14 8.61 8.55
CA ASP A 84 -11.64 8.81 7.18
C ASP A 84 -10.37 7.99 6.97
N MET A 85 -10.19 7.46 5.75
CA MET A 85 -9.04 6.64 5.39
C MET A 85 -7.97 7.48 4.69
N LEU A 86 -6.71 7.28 5.04
CA LEU A 86 -5.58 7.88 4.35
C LEU A 86 -5.28 7.11 3.04
N ILE A 87 -5.44 7.76 1.90
CA ILE A 87 -4.97 7.26 0.60
C ILE A 87 -3.70 8.00 0.17
N GLN A 88 -2.89 7.34 -0.65
CA GLN A 88 -1.66 7.91 -1.19
C GLN A 88 -1.61 7.82 -2.71
N LYS A 89 -0.97 8.80 -3.35
CA LYS A 89 -0.58 8.77 -4.75
C LYS A 89 0.89 8.39 -4.80
N ARG A 90 1.19 7.26 -5.44
CA ARG A 90 2.55 6.73 -5.56
C ARG A 90 3.45 7.71 -6.32
N ALA A 91 4.69 7.88 -5.87
CA ALA A 91 5.64 8.74 -6.57
C ALA A 91 5.87 8.28 -8.02
N ALA A 92 6.17 9.24 -8.90
CA ALA A 92 6.42 8.97 -10.32
C ALA A 92 7.64 8.07 -10.57
N LYS A 93 8.54 7.94 -9.59
CA LYS A 93 9.75 7.12 -9.68
C LYS A 93 9.60 5.68 -9.19
N LYS A 94 8.40 5.28 -8.76
CA LYS A 94 8.13 3.89 -8.37
C LYS A 94 8.25 2.97 -9.59
N LEU A 95 8.92 1.83 -9.40
CA LEU A 95 9.14 0.84 -10.47
C LEU A 95 7.82 0.28 -11.02
N LEU A 96 6.90 -0.10 -10.12
CA LEU A 96 5.57 -0.58 -10.48
C LEU A 96 4.52 0.48 -10.15
N PHE A 97 3.58 0.67 -11.08
CA PHE A 97 2.43 1.56 -10.94
C PHE A 97 2.79 2.97 -10.40
N PRO A 98 3.68 3.73 -11.09
CA PRO A 98 3.98 5.10 -10.72
C PRO A 98 2.76 6.01 -10.91
N GLY A 99 2.56 6.96 -10.00
CA GLY A 99 1.53 7.98 -10.13
C GLY A 99 0.08 7.52 -9.89
N VAL A 100 -0.17 6.23 -9.63
CA VAL A 100 -1.51 5.74 -9.29
C VAL A 100 -1.82 5.98 -7.81
N TRP A 101 -3.11 6.18 -7.51
CA TRP A 101 -3.60 6.23 -6.14
C TRP A 101 -3.77 4.82 -5.55
N SER A 102 -3.62 4.69 -4.24
CA SER A 102 -3.72 3.41 -3.53
C SER A 102 -4.12 3.64 -2.05
N ASN A 103 -4.30 2.55 -1.30
CA ASN A 103 -4.40 2.61 0.16
C ASN A 103 -3.11 3.15 0.80
N THR A 104 -3.11 3.28 2.12
CA THR A 104 -2.11 4.05 2.87
C THR A 104 -0.67 3.63 2.59
N CYS A 105 -0.32 2.36 2.73
CA CYS A 105 1.06 1.90 2.50
C CYS A 105 1.03 0.45 2.06
N CYS A 106 1.78 0.11 1.01
CA CYS A 106 1.89 -1.24 0.49
C CYS A 106 3.36 -1.58 0.29
N SER A 107 3.79 -2.74 0.78
CA SER A 107 5.15 -3.23 0.58
C SER A 107 5.27 -4.68 1.02
N HIS A 108 6.50 -5.11 1.35
CA HIS A 108 6.84 -6.50 1.58
C HIS A 108 7.56 -6.65 2.92
N PRO A 109 7.30 -7.76 3.66
CA PRO A 109 8.23 -8.24 4.66
C PRO A 109 9.51 -8.74 3.99
N LEU A 110 10.64 -8.40 4.58
CA LEU A 110 11.96 -8.84 4.16
C LEU A 110 12.24 -10.26 4.65
N TYR A 111 13.01 -11.02 3.87
CA TYR A 111 13.51 -12.33 4.27
C TYR A 111 14.67 -12.16 5.27
N ASN A 112 14.32 -11.85 6.52
CA ASN A 112 15.26 -11.72 7.63
C ASN A 112 14.63 -12.22 8.93
N ALA A 113 15.45 -12.39 9.98
CA ALA A 113 14.98 -12.97 11.24
C ALA A 113 13.87 -12.16 11.92
N GLU A 114 13.82 -10.83 11.76
CA GLU A 114 12.86 -9.96 12.44
C GLU A 114 11.49 -9.93 11.77
N GLU A 115 11.46 -9.93 10.43
CA GLU A 115 10.23 -9.82 9.62
C GLU A 115 9.67 -11.18 9.18
N MET A 116 10.45 -12.26 9.35
CA MET A 116 9.97 -13.64 9.28
C MET A 116 9.43 -14.17 10.61
N ASP A 117 9.64 -13.45 11.72
CA ASP A 117 9.15 -13.84 13.03
C ASP A 117 7.62 -13.83 13.07
N ASP A 118 7.04 -14.91 13.59
CA ASP A 118 5.59 -15.08 13.74
C ASP A 118 5.19 -15.23 15.21
N LYS A 119 6.07 -14.87 16.15
CA LYS A 119 5.81 -14.99 17.60
C LYS A 119 6.05 -13.65 18.32
N PRO A 120 4.99 -12.98 18.82
CA PRO A 120 3.57 -13.36 18.74
C PRO A 120 3.03 -13.35 17.30
N PRO A 121 1.86 -13.98 17.01
CA PRO A 121 1.33 -14.10 15.66
C PRO A 121 1.37 -12.80 14.86
N PHE A 122 1.87 -12.89 13.64
CA PHE A 122 1.98 -11.81 12.66
C PHE A 122 2.92 -10.68 13.07
N ILE A 123 3.84 -10.87 14.02
CA ILE A 123 4.73 -9.79 14.47
C ILE A 123 5.65 -9.30 13.34
N GLY A 124 6.17 -10.20 12.50
CA GLY A 124 7.09 -9.87 11.41
C GLY A 124 6.45 -8.98 10.34
N ILE A 125 5.23 -9.30 9.90
CA ILE A 125 4.51 -8.48 8.93
C ILE A 125 4.14 -7.10 9.52
N LYS A 126 3.85 -7.01 10.83
CA LYS A 126 3.61 -5.73 11.51
C LYS A 126 4.87 -4.88 11.61
N ARG A 127 6.04 -5.49 11.86
CA ARG A 127 7.35 -4.81 11.82
C ARG A 127 7.64 -4.24 10.43
N ALA A 128 7.38 -5.02 9.38
CA ALA A 128 7.53 -4.58 8.00
C ALA A 128 6.62 -3.37 7.68
N ALA A 129 5.34 -3.44 8.09
CA ALA A 129 4.38 -2.34 7.96
C ALA A 129 4.81 -1.08 8.72
N GLN A 130 5.24 -1.22 9.97
CA GLN A 130 5.74 -0.12 10.79
C GLN A 130 6.97 0.55 10.15
N ARG A 131 7.94 -0.25 9.68
CA ARG A 131 9.14 0.24 8.99
C ARG A 131 8.76 1.05 7.76
N LYS A 132 7.91 0.50 6.88
CA LYS A 132 7.54 1.15 5.62
C LYS A 132 6.67 2.38 5.81
N MET A 133 5.73 2.37 6.75
CA MET A 133 4.99 3.57 7.15
C MET A 133 5.93 4.69 7.60
N SER A 134 6.94 4.36 8.41
CA SER A 134 7.93 5.34 8.88
C SER A 134 8.74 5.94 7.72
N GLN A 135 9.15 5.10 6.76
CA GLN A 135 9.93 5.51 5.59
C GLN A 135 9.13 6.31 4.55
N GLU A 136 7.88 5.93 4.29
CA GLU A 136 7.03 6.57 3.27
C GLU A 136 6.40 7.89 3.76
N PHE A 137 6.19 8.03 5.06
CA PHE A 137 5.55 9.21 5.65
C PHE A 137 6.45 10.06 6.55
N ASN A 138 7.75 9.76 6.64
CA ASN A 138 8.72 10.45 7.51
C ASN A 138 8.22 10.62 8.96
N ILE A 139 7.67 9.54 9.52
CA ILE A 139 7.08 9.56 10.86
C ILE A 139 7.87 8.68 11.82
N ALA A 140 7.74 8.97 13.11
CA ALA A 140 8.18 8.05 14.14
C ALA A 140 7.39 6.72 14.03
N PRO A 141 8.03 5.57 14.33
CA PRO A 141 7.35 4.28 14.30
C PRO A 141 6.10 4.26 15.19
N LEU A 142 4.94 3.97 14.59
CA LEU A 142 3.71 3.75 15.35
C LEU A 142 3.83 2.48 16.21
N PRO A 143 3.19 2.39 17.38
CA PRO A 143 3.29 1.20 18.23
C PRO A 143 2.84 -0.07 17.49
N LEU A 144 3.63 -1.17 17.53
CA LEU A 144 3.28 -2.42 16.83
C LEU A 144 1.88 -2.97 17.17
N ARG A 145 1.39 -2.69 18.38
CA ARG A 145 0.04 -3.06 18.83
C ARG A 145 -1.11 -2.37 18.07
N SER A 146 -0.85 -1.25 17.39
CA SER A 146 -1.86 -0.54 16.59
C SER A 146 -2.07 -1.15 15.21
N PHE A 147 -1.20 -2.08 14.79
CA PHE A 147 -1.33 -2.78 13.52
C PHE A 147 -2.15 -4.06 13.73
N HIS A 148 -3.35 -4.09 13.16
CA HIS A 148 -4.31 -5.19 13.25
C HIS A 148 -4.37 -5.92 11.91
N CYS A 149 -3.82 -7.13 11.83
CA CYS A 149 -4.01 -7.99 10.66
C CYS A 149 -5.46 -8.49 10.67
N VAL A 150 -6.20 -8.18 9.61
CA VAL A 150 -7.65 -8.46 9.51
C VAL A 150 -7.97 -9.53 8.48
N SER A 151 -7.20 -9.63 7.39
CA SER A 151 -7.47 -10.57 6.31
C SER A 151 -6.22 -10.84 5.48
N ARG A 152 -6.29 -11.81 4.57
CA ARG A 152 -5.27 -12.09 3.55
C ARG A 152 -5.93 -12.25 2.20
N ILE A 153 -5.34 -11.65 1.19
CA ILE A 153 -5.80 -11.75 -0.19
C ILE A 153 -4.70 -12.36 -1.06
N LEU A 154 -5.08 -13.14 -2.07
CA LEU A 154 -4.19 -13.61 -3.11
C LEU A 154 -4.59 -12.94 -4.41
N TYR A 155 -3.69 -12.17 -5.02
CA TYR A 155 -4.00 -11.46 -6.27
C TYR A 155 -2.82 -11.47 -7.23
N LYS A 156 -3.11 -11.18 -8.49
CA LYS A 156 -2.11 -11.03 -9.56
C LYS A 156 -2.48 -9.85 -10.45
N ALA A 157 -1.51 -8.99 -10.75
CA ALA A 157 -1.73 -7.82 -11.59
C ALA A 157 -0.54 -7.56 -12.50
N GLN A 158 -0.79 -7.46 -13.81
CA GLN A 158 0.24 -7.06 -14.77
C GLN A 158 0.35 -5.53 -14.80
N TYR A 159 1.57 -5.00 -14.84
CA TYR A 159 1.83 -3.56 -15.03
C TYR A 159 2.32 -3.26 -16.45
N THR A 160 3.37 -3.96 -16.90
CA THR A 160 3.92 -3.88 -18.26
C THR A 160 4.08 -5.29 -18.84
N GLU A 161 4.63 -5.42 -20.05
CA GLU A 161 4.97 -6.74 -20.61
C GLU A 161 5.96 -7.52 -19.74
N ASP A 162 6.82 -6.81 -19.00
CA ASP A 162 7.91 -7.39 -18.22
C ASP A 162 7.69 -7.38 -16.70
N LEU A 163 6.79 -6.52 -16.20
CA LEU A 163 6.61 -6.28 -14.76
C LEU A 163 5.16 -6.49 -14.30
N GLY A 164 5.01 -7.00 -13.09
CA GLY A 164 3.72 -7.14 -12.41
C GLY A 164 3.87 -7.55 -10.95
N GLU A 165 2.73 -7.82 -10.34
CA GLU A 165 2.58 -8.26 -8.95
C GLU A 165 1.93 -9.65 -8.92
N HIS A 166 2.37 -10.49 -7.98
CA HIS A 166 1.72 -11.74 -7.62
C HIS A 166 1.96 -12.01 -6.14
N GLU A 167 1.00 -11.62 -5.32
CA GLU A 167 1.22 -11.43 -3.90
C GLU A 167 0.16 -12.17 -3.08
N LEU A 168 0.64 -12.73 -1.97
CA LEU A 168 -0.19 -13.05 -0.83
C LEU A 168 -0.12 -11.88 0.15
N ASP A 169 -1.13 -11.03 0.08
CA ASP A 169 -1.14 -9.71 0.68
C ASP A 169 -1.93 -9.70 1.99
N TYR A 170 -1.24 -9.33 3.07
CA TYR A 170 -1.81 -9.14 4.39
C TYR A 170 -2.52 -7.79 4.50
N ILE A 171 -3.80 -7.82 4.80
CA ILE A 171 -4.59 -6.62 5.06
C ILE A 171 -4.39 -6.21 6.51
N ILE A 172 -3.84 -5.01 6.71
CA ILE A 172 -3.49 -4.48 8.03
C ILE A 172 -4.22 -3.16 8.26
N PHE A 173 -4.99 -3.08 9.32
CA PHE A 173 -5.65 -1.86 9.74
C PHE A 173 -4.87 -1.18 10.85
N THR A 174 -4.83 0.14 10.81
CA THR A 174 -4.27 0.97 11.89
C THR A 174 -5.13 2.21 12.08
N GLN A 175 -5.19 2.72 13.30
CA GLN A 175 -5.85 4.00 13.60
C GLN A 175 -4.84 5.00 14.15
N SER A 176 -4.85 6.21 13.57
CA SER A 176 -4.02 7.33 14.00
C SER A 176 -4.52 8.62 13.36
N ASP A 177 -4.54 9.71 14.13
CA ASP A 177 -4.70 11.08 13.60
C ASP A 177 -3.39 11.60 13.03
N LEU A 178 -2.75 10.77 12.19
CA LEU A 178 -1.47 11.09 11.59
C LEU A 178 -1.63 12.32 10.69
N VAL A 179 -0.73 13.30 10.82
CA VAL A 179 -0.56 14.33 9.80
C VAL A 179 0.52 13.83 8.82
N PRO A 180 0.17 13.47 7.56
CA PRO A 180 1.12 12.86 6.65
C PRO A 180 2.27 13.82 6.28
N LEU A 181 3.51 13.34 6.36
CA LEU A 181 4.71 14.05 5.88
C LEU A 181 5.38 13.20 4.77
N PRO A 182 4.73 13.05 3.61
CA PRO A 182 5.15 12.08 2.60
C PRO A 182 6.61 12.28 2.18
N ASN A 183 7.35 11.18 2.13
CA ASN A 183 8.61 11.14 1.43
C ASN A 183 8.31 11.17 -0.07
N LEU A 184 8.62 12.30 -0.73
CA LEU A 184 8.29 12.53 -2.15
C LEU A 184 8.96 11.55 -3.11
N ASP A 185 9.94 10.81 -2.63
CA ASP A 185 10.55 9.72 -3.34
C ASP A 185 9.65 8.48 -3.46
N GLU A 186 8.74 8.31 -2.51
CA GLU A 186 7.85 7.14 -2.41
C GLU A 186 6.39 7.53 -2.66
N VAL A 187 5.99 8.69 -2.16
CA VAL A 187 4.61 9.19 -2.12
C VAL A 187 4.55 10.62 -2.66
N GLU A 188 3.88 10.83 -3.78
CA GLU A 188 3.70 12.16 -4.40
C GLU A 188 2.68 13.01 -3.62
N MET A 189 1.61 12.38 -3.15
CA MET A 189 0.48 13.07 -2.53
C MET A 189 -0.25 12.15 -1.56
N THR A 190 -0.92 12.74 -0.57
CA THR A 190 -1.77 12.02 0.39
C THR A 190 -3.09 12.74 0.57
N GLN A 191 -4.15 11.99 0.87
CA GLN A 191 -5.45 12.57 1.18
C GLN A 191 -6.21 11.68 2.16
N TYR A 192 -6.82 12.27 3.19
CA TYR A 192 -7.87 11.60 3.96
C TYR A 192 -9.20 11.67 3.19
N VAL A 193 -9.87 10.52 3.05
CA VAL A 193 -11.14 10.41 2.34
C VAL A 193 -12.17 9.69 3.20
N SER A 194 -13.38 10.25 3.24
CA SER A 194 -14.55 9.56 3.78
C SER A 194 -15.06 8.48 2.81
N PRO A 195 -15.95 7.56 3.23
CA PRO A 195 -16.53 6.55 2.33
C PRO A 195 -17.17 7.16 1.08
N VAL A 196 -17.89 8.27 1.24
CA VAL A 196 -18.58 8.97 0.15
C VAL A 196 -17.58 9.61 -0.81
N GLN A 197 -16.50 10.19 -0.29
CA GLN A 197 -15.45 10.78 -1.11
C GLN A 197 -14.70 9.70 -1.89
N LEU A 198 -14.31 8.59 -1.24
CA LEU A 198 -13.64 7.49 -1.92
C LEU A 198 -14.50 6.92 -3.04
N LYS A 199 -15.79 6.67 -2.79
CA LYS A 199 -16.74 6.22 -3.82
C LYS A 199 -16.77 7.16 -5.01
N SER A 200 -16.84 8.47 -4.75
CA SER A 200 -16.84 9.49 -5.81
C SER A 200 -15.54 9.49 -6.64
N LEU A 201 -14.39 9.27 -6.00
CA LEU A 201 -13.10 9.17 -6.67
C LEU A 201 -12.98 7.90 -7.52
N LEU A 202 -13.47 6.76 -7.04
CA LEU A 202 -13.52 5.51 -7.79
C LEU A 202 -14.43 5.64 -9.03
N GLU A 203 -15.61 6.24 -8.89
CA GLU A 203 -16.52 6.53 -10.02
C GLU A 203 -15.90 7.53 -11.03
N LEU A 204 -15.08 8.46 -10.57
CA LEU A 204 -14.33 9.36 -11.45
C LEU A 204 -13.26 8.59 -12.22
N SER A 205 -12.53 7.69 -11.55
CA SER A 205 -11.51 6.84 -12.15
C SER A 205 -12.09 5.95 -13.25
N GLN A 206 -13.25 5.34 -12.99
CA GLN A 206 -13.98 4.52 -13.97
C GLN A 206 -14.38 5.31 -15.22
N ARG A 207 -14.76 6.59 -15.06
CA ARG A 207 -15.14 7.44 -16.19
C ARG A 207 -13.95 8.00 -16.96
N ASN A 208 -12.84 8.28 -16.27
CA ASN A 208 -11.64 8.86 -16.86
C ASN A 208 -10.39 8.50 -16.06
N GLU A 209 -9.81 7.35 -16.39
CA GLU A 209 -8.61 6.83 -15.72
C GLU A 209 -7.37 7.72 -15.92
N LYS A 210 -7.33 8.53 -17.00
CA LYS A 210 -6.24 9.50 -17.23
C LYS A 210 -6.25 10.65 -16.22
N LEU A 211 -7.40 10.93 -15.60
CA LEU A 211 -7.53 11.98 -14.59
C LEU A 211 -7.15 11.44 -13.20
N ILE A 212 -7.63 10.25 -12.87
CA ILE A 212 -7.32 9.55 -11.63
C ILE A 212 -7.36 8.05 -11.88
N SER A 213 -6.28 7.36 -11.53
CA SER A 213 -6.19 5.90 -11.59
C SER A 213 -5.89 5.36 -10.20
N PHE A 214 -6.37 4.15 -9.94
CA PHE A 214 -6.10 3.44 -8.71
C PHE A 214 -5.35 2.14 -9.00
N SER A 215 -4.48 1.74 -8.08
CA SER A 215 -3.79 0.47 -8.16
C SER A 215 -4.77 -0.71 -8.22
N PRO A 216 -4.48 -1.77 -8.98
CA PRO A 216 -5.41 -2.89 -9.18
C PRO A 216 -5.89 -3.53 -7.87
N TRP A 217 -4.99 -3.81 -6.92
CA TRP A 217 -5.33 -4.41 -5.63
C TRP A 217 -6.29 -3.53 -4.83
N PHE A 218 -5.99 -2.22 -4.72
CA PHE A 218 -6.83 -1.30 -3.99
C PHE A 218 -8.24 -1.20 -4.58
N ARG A 219 -8.38 -1.24 -5.91
CA ARG A 219 -9.69 -1.26 -6.55
C ARG A 219 -10.48 -2.52 -6.20
N LEU A 220 -9.84 -3.70 -6.26
CA LEU A 220 -10.46 -4.97 -5.89
C LEU A 220 -10.91 -4.96 -4.43
N ILE A 221 -10.06 -4.47 -3.53
CA ILE A 221 -10.38 -4.36 -2.10
C ILE A 221 -11.51 -3.34 -1.86
N ALA A 222 -11.43 -2.16 -2.49
CA ALA A 222 -12.40 -1.08 -2.32
C ALA A 222 -13.80 -1.47 -2.82
N GLU A 223 -13.88 -2.27 -3.88
CA GLU A 223 -15.16 -2.73 -4.45
C GLU A 223 -15.74 -3.93 -3.67
N LYS A 224 -14.90 -4.87 -3.21
CA LYS A 224 -15.37 -6.16 -2.67
C LYS A 224 -15.40 -6.24 -1.14
N LEU A 225 -14.46 -5.59 -0.44
CA LEU A 225 -14.20 -5.85 0.98
C LEU A 225 -14.33 -4.59 1.86
N LEU A 226 -13.78 -3.47 1.39
CA LEU A 226 -13.67 -2.24 2.15
C LEU A 226 -15.00 -1.67 2.68
N PRO A 227 -16.14 -1.71 1.94
CA PRO A 227 -17.40 -1.20 2.46
C PRO A 227 -17.83 -1.89 3.75
N SER A 228 -17.72 -3.23 3.80
CA SER A 228 -18.07 -4.02 4.98
C SER A 228 -17.10 -3.75 6.14
N TRP A 229 -15.82 -3.55 5.84
CA TRP A 229 -14.82 -3.20 6.85
C TRP A 229 -15.05 -1.82 7.46
N TRP A 230 -15.42 -0.83 6.63
CA TRP A 230 -15.63 0.54 7.07
C TRP A 230 -16.80 0.66 8.06
N GLU A 231 -17.88 -0.08 7.83
CA GLU A 231 -19.04 -0.14 8.72
C GLU A 231 -18.72 -0.72 10.11
N ARG A 232 -17.61 -1.47 10.23
CA ARG A 232 -17.23 -2.20 11.44
C ARG A 232 -15.91 -1.72 12.05
N LEU A 233 -15.43 -0.52 11.71
CA LEU A 233 -14.18 0.03 12.27
C LEU A 233 -14.18 0.09 13.82
N GLY A 234 -15.36 0.17 14.45
CA GLY A 234 -15.50 0.13 15.91
C GLY A 234 -15.35 -1.27 16.54
N ASP A 235 -15.39 -2.34 15.75
CA ASP A 235 -15.22 -3.73 16.19
C ASP A 235 -14.26 -4.50 15.27
N MET A 236 -12.97 -4.24 15.50
CA MET A 236 -11.87 -4.91 14.79
C MET A 236 -11.83 -6.43 15.01
N SER A 237 -12.47 -6.94 16.07
CA SER A 237 -12.49 -8.38 16.35
C SER A 237 -13.43 -9.12 15.40
N ALA A 238 -14.57 -8.52 15.07
CA ALA A 238 -15.53 -9.04 14.10
C ALA A 238 -15.05 -8.99 12.65
N LEU A 239 -13.96 -8.24 12.37
CA LEU A 239 -13.35 -8.13 11.05
C LEU A 239 -12.28 -9.18 10.76
N LYS A 240 -11.79 -9.85 11.81
CA LYS A 240 -10.61 -10.69 11.71
C LYS A 240 -10.96 -12.05 11.12
N ASP A 241 -10.56 -12.27 9.86
CA ASP A 241 -10.49 -13.58 9.22
C ASP A 241 -9.05 -13.83 8.76
N MET A 242 -8.27 -14.48 9.63
CA MET A 242 -6.89 -14.86 9.33
C MET A 242 -6.78 -16.34 8.93
N GLU A 243 -7.89 -17.05 8.78
CA GLU A 243 -7.90 -18.46 8.35
C GLU A 243 -8.08 -18.56 6.84
N SER A 244 -8.96 -17.73 6.27
CA SER A 244 -9.17 -17.65 4.83
C SER A 244 -8.04 -16.93 4.10
N ILE A 245 -7.93 -17.20 2.80
CA ILE A 245 -7.18 -16.42 1.82
C ILE A 245 -8.16 -16.11 0.70
N HIS A 246 -8.47 -14.83 0.49
CA HIS A 246 -9.44 -14.43 -0.53
C HIS A 246 -8.73 -14.26 -1.87
N GLU A 247 -9.04 -15.11 -2.83
CA GLU A 247 -8.53 -14.96 -4.20
C GLU A 247 -9.28 -13.81 -4.90
N LEU A 248 -8.54 -12.74 -5.23
CA LEU A 248 -9.07 -11.60 -5.95
C LEU A 248 -8.55 -11.64 -7.38
N THR A 249 -9.43 -12.08 -8.28
CA THR A 249 -9.30 -11.98 -9.73
C THR A 249 -10.07 -10.79 -10.28
#